data_AF-A0A6L3V4V8-F1
#
_entry.id   AF-A0A6L3V4V8-F1
#
_cell.length_a   1.000
_cell.length_b   1.000
_cell.length_c   1.000
_cell.angle_alpha   90.00
_cell.angle_beta   90.00
_cell.angle_gamma   90.00
#
_symmetry.space_group_name_H-M   'P 1'
#
loop_
_entity.id
_entity.type
_entity.pdbx_description
1 polymer ?
#
loop_
_entity_poly.entity_id
_entity_poly.type
_entity_poly.pdbx_seq_one_letter_code
_entity_poly.pdbx_strand_id
1 'polypeptide(L)'
;MGVICPCGVLVHNPESVSDEAVSNNNNVKFEGQTGTVRGSLFYKADVCVTTLANSTLSLRFVENATPPGTNNFTFTATNITSVVCKQEGQNCSITVTGTGTVSGQVGTFAFEATFRDVVGRDNVQSFVITGFFNQTGAAPIDQGSIEARGCQEL
;
A
#
# COMPACT_ATOMS: atom_id res chain seq x y z
N MET A 1 9.83 -11.09 -24.79
CA MET A 1 9.17 -9.78 -24.95
C MET A 1 8.52 -9.45 -23.62
N GLY A 2 9.05 -8.48 -22.88
CA GLY A 2 8.55 -8.13 -21.54
C GLY A 2 7.17 -7.49 -21.64
N VAL A 3 6.30 -7.79 -20.68
CA VAL A 3 4.98 -7.14 -20.58
C VAL A 3 5.23 -5.65 -20.29
N ILE A 4 4.83 -4.78 -21.22
CA ILE A 4 4.91 -3.33 -21.02
C ILE A 4 3.83 -2.96 -20.00
N CYS A 5 4.25 -2.26 -18.95
CA CYS A 5 3.36 -1.71 -17.95
C CYS A 5 3.30 -0.18 -18.09
N PRO A 6 2.31 0.36 -18.82
CA PRO A 6 2.21 1.81 -19.03
C PRO A 6 1.72 2.56 -17.78
N CYS A 7 1.16 1.84 -16.80
CA CYS A 7 0.84 2.37 -15.49
C CYS A 7 0.77 1.23 -14.47
N GLY A 8 1.44 1.39 -13.35
CA GLY A 8 1.58 0.38 -12.34
C GLY A 8 2.53 0.81 -11.22
N VAL A 9 2.63 -0.04 -10.21
CA VAL A 9 3.53 0.18 -9.09
C VAL A 9 4.09 -1.16 -8.64
N LEU A 10 5.40 -1.20 -8.40
CA LEU A 10 6.02 -2.26 -7.60
C LEU A 10 6.37 -1.65 -6.25
N VAL A 11 5.89 -2.25 -5.17
CA VAL A 11 6.26 -1.91 -3.80
C VAL A 11 6.95 -3.12 -3.19
N HIS A 12 8.22 -2.93 -2.85
CA HIS A 12 9.10 -4.00 -2.37
C HIS A 12 10.18 -3.42 -1.47
N ASN A 13 10.97 -4.28 -0.81
CA ASN A 13 12.15 -3.83 -0.10
C ASN A 13 13.32 -4.76 -0.43
N PRO A 14 14.27 -4.31 -1.28
CA PRO A 14 15.34 -5.18 -1.75
C PRO A 14 16.32 -5.60 -0.64
N GLU A 15 16.33 -4.88 0.49
CA GLU A 15 17.16 -5.19 1.65
C GLU A 15 16.45 -6.09 2.67
N SER A 16 15.13 -6.34 2.51
CA SER A 16 14.34 -7.15 3.43
C SER A 16 14.12 -8.57 2.90
N VAL A 17 14.29 -9.56 3.78
CA VAL A 17 14.00 -10.97 3.48
C VAL A 17 12.50 -11.22 3.20
N SER A 18 11.61 -10.40 3.79
CA SER A 18 10.16 -10.51 3.53
C SER A 18 9.73 -9.79 2.26
N ASP A 19 10.62 -9.01 1.64
CA ASP A 19 10.33 -8.23 0.43
C ASP A 19 9.12 -7.29 0.61
N GLU A 20 8.94 -6.80 1.84
CA GLU A 20 7.92 -5.82 2.21
C GLU A 20 8.58 -4.48 2.55
N ALA A 21 8.06 -3.40 1.98
CA ALA A 21 8.43 -2.05 2.37
C ALA A 21 7.83 -1.73 3.75
N VAL A 22 8.64 -1.19 4.66
CA VAL A 22 8.24 -1.00 6.05
C VAL A 22 8.17 0.47 6.40
N SER A 23 7.01 0.93 6.87
CA SER A 23 6.89 2.21 7.54
C SER A 23 6.67 1.99 9.03
N ASN A 24 7.66 2.35 9.83
CA ASN A 24 7.59 2.19 11.27
C ASN A 24 6.86 3.37 11.91
N ASN A 25 6.23 3.09 13.05
CA ASN A 25 5.80 4.11 13.98
C ASN A 25 4.68 5.06 13.48
N ASN A 26 3.71 4.50 12.77
CA ASN A 26 2.57 5.20 12.21
C ASN A 26 1.37 5.20 13.17
N ASN A 27 0.64 6.33 13.20
CA ASN A 27 -0.66 6.43 13.83
C ASN A 27 -1.75 6.17 12.79
N VAL A 28 -2.54 5.12 13.00
CA VAL A 28 -3.60 4.69 12.09
C VAL A 28 -4.96 4.71 12.80
N LYS A 29 -6.04 4.71 12.03
CA LYS A 29 -7.40 4.62 12.56
C LYS A 29 -8.06 3.33 12.14
N PHE A 30 -8.84 2.78 13.06
CA PHE A 30 -9.72 1.65 12.82
C PHE A 30 -11.18 2.09 12.95
N GLU A 31 -12.02 1.59 12.07
CA GLU A 31 -13.46 1.87 12.13
C GLU A 31 -14.05 1.36 13.45
N GLY A 32 -14.92 2.15 14.08
CA GLY A 32 -15.54 1.81 15.36
C GLY A 32 -14.65 1.94 16.60
N GLN A 33 -13.37 2.32 16.46
CA GLN A 33 -12.49 2.60 17.59
C GLN A 33 -12.29 4.10 17.81
N THR A 34 -12.24 4.52 19.08
CA THR A 34 -11.96 5.91 19.44
C THR A 34 -10.46 6.12 19.52
N GLY A 35 -9.93 7.10 18.77
CA GLY A 35 -8.51 7.48 18.79
C GLY A 35 -7.71 6.89 17.61
N THR A 36 -6.38 6.89 17.77
CA THR A 36 -5.45 6.30 16.80
C THR A 36 -4.65 5.19 17.46
N VAL A 37 -4.37 4.13 16.71
CA VAL A 37 -3.52 3.02 17.13
C VAL A 37 -2.13 3.23 16.52
N ARG A 38 -1.08 3.01 17.32
CA ARG A 38 0.31 3.19 16.87
C ARG A 38 0.89 1.84 16.45
N GLY A 39 1.52 1.77 15.29
CA GLY A 39 2.09 0.52 14.79
C GLY A 39 3.01 0.68 13.58
N SER A 40 3.48 -0.45 13.06
CA SER A 40 4.28 -0.53 11.84
C SER A 40 3.43 -1.08 10.70
N LEU A 41 3.60 -0.51 9.51
CA LEU A 41 2.91 -0.88 8.28
C LEU A 41 3.90 -1.55 7.33
N PHE A 42 3.49 -2.67 6.76
CA PHE A 42 4.27 -3.47 5.84
C PHE A 42 3.49 -3.53 4.53
N TYR A 43 4.07 -2.99 3.46
CA TYR A 43 3.45 -2.85 2.16
C TYR A 43 4.14 -3.76 1.15
N LYS A 44 3.33 -4.39 0.29
CA LYS A 44 3.82 -5.12 -0.86
C LYS A 44 2.80 -4.98 -1.99
N ALA A 45 3.27 -4.67 -3.19
CA ALA A 45 2.41 -4.54 -4.35
C ALA A 45 3.18 -4.88 -5.62
N ASP A 46 2.56 -5.59 -6.53
CA ASP A 46 3.00 -5.74 -7.93
C ASP A 46 1.75 -5.54 -8.79
N VAL A 47 1.53 -4.29 -9.19
CA VAL A 47 0.30 -3.88 -9.89
C VAL A 47 0.65 -3.33 -11.25
N CYS A 48 -0.10 -3.79 -12.25
CA CYS A 48 0.02 -3.30 -13.62
C CYS A 48 -1.33 -3.21 -14.33
N VAL A 49 -1.58 -2.07 -14.99
CA VAL A 49 -2.85 -1.78 -15.68
C VAL A 49 -3.19 -2.79 -16.78
N THR A 50 -2.18 -3.36 -17.45
CA THR A 50 -2.37 -4.35 -18.52
C THR A 50 -2.61 -5.76 -17.99
N THR A 51 -2.33 -6.02 -16.71
CA THR A 51 -2.43 -7.35 -16.08
C THR A 51 -3.05 -7.26 -14.69
N LEU A 52 -4.14 -6.50 -14.54
CA LEU A 52 -4.83 -6.32 -13.26
C LEU A 52 -5.26 -7.64 -12.61
N ALA A 53 -5.68 -8.62 -13.41
CA ALA A 53 -6.11 -9.93 -12.90
C ALA A 53 -4.98 -10.73 -12.21
N ASN A 54 -3.73 -10.46 -12.56
CA ASN A 54 -2.54 -11.10 -11.97
C ASN A 54 -1.83 -10.17 -10.97
N SER A 55 -2.32 -8.95 -10.82
CA SER A 55 -1.71 -7.96 -9.94
C SER A 55 -1.97 -8.32 -8.48
N THR A 56 -0.98 -8.05 -7.62
CA THR A 56 -1.06 -8.37 -6.19
C THR A 56 -0.84 -7.12 -5.36
N LEU A 57 -1.53 -7.02 -4.23
CA LEU A 57 -1.35 -5.94 -3.27
C LEU A 57 -1.73 -6.44 -1.87
N SER A 58 -0.86 -6.22 -0.90
CA SER A 58 -1.10 -6.56 0.49
C SER A 58 -0.59 -5.48 1.43
N LEU A 59 -1.30 -5.31 2.54
CA LEU A 59 -0.93 -4.45 3.65
C LEU A 59 -0.99 -5.27 4.92
N ARG A 60 0.07 -5.21 5.73
CA ARG A 60 0.06 -5.79 7.07
C ARG A 60 0.34 -4.71 8.09
N PHE A 61 -0.42 -4.69 9.17
CA PHE A 61 -0.24 -3.78 10.29
C PHE A 61 0.12 -4.57 11.55
N VAL A 62 1.15 -4.11 12.24
CA VAL A 62 1.59 -4.64 13.53
C VAL A 62 1.57 -3.53 14.56
N GLU A 63 0.77 -3.69 15.60
CA GLU A 63 0.63 -2.72 16.69
C GLU A 63 1.90 -2.65 17.55
N ASN A 64 2.40 -1.43 17.77
CA ASN A 64 3.60 -1.14 18.56
C ASN A 64 3.22 -0.77 20.00
N ALA A 65 2.37 -1.57 20.63
CA ALA A 65 1.96 -1.40 22.02
C ALA A 65 2.72 -2.36 22.95
N THR A 66 2.85 -2.00 24.23
CA THR A 66 3.38 -2.90 25.27
C THR A 66 2.39 -2.92 26.44
N PRO A 67 1.61 -4.01 26.62
CA PRO A 67 1.55 -5.22 25.78
C PRO A 67 0.96 -4.94 24.37
N PRO A 68 1.28 -5.75 23.34
CA PRO A 68 0.67 -5.62 22.02
C PRO A 68 -0.86 -5.75 22.12
N GLY A 69 -1.58 -4.82 21.50
CA GLY A 69 -3.04 -4.87 21.43
C GLY A 69 -3.53 -5.88 20.38
N THR A 70 -4.83 -5.84 20.12
CA THR A 70 -5.54 -6.77 19.23
C THR A 70 -5.69 -6.27 17.80
N ASN A 71 -5.05 -5.16 17.43
CA ASN A 71 -5.32 -4.49 16.15
C ASN A 71 -4.47 -4.98 14.98
N ASN A 72 -3.67 -6.03 15.18
CA ASN A 72 -2.86 -6.62 14.12
C ASN A 72 -3.74 -7.22 13.02
N PHE A 73 -3.45 -6.92 11.76
CA PHE A 73 -4.17 -7.51 10.63
C PHE A 73 -3.29 -7.60 9.39
N THR A 74 -3.69 -8.48 8.48
CA THR A 74 -3.20 -8.55 7.11
C THR A 74 -4.37 -8.37 6.15
N PHE A 75 -4.25 -7.41 5.25
CA PHE A 75 -5.14 -7.21 4.13
C PHE A 75 -4.49 -7.75 2.85
N THR A 76 -5.27 -8.45 2.05
CA THR A 76 -4.86 -8.96 0.73
C THR A 76 -5.90 -8.57 -0.30
N ALA A 77 -5.49 -7.82 -1.33
CA ALA A 77 -6.34 -7.52 -2.47
C ALA A 77 -6.68 -8.81 -3.21
N THR A 78 -7.96 -9.02 -3.49
CA THR A 78 -8.47 -10.18 -4.25
C THR A 78 -8.90 -9.80 -5.65
N ASN A 79 -9.22 -8.53 -5.87
CA ASN A 79 -9.58 -7.99 -7.17
C ASN A 79 -9.14 -6.52 -7.24
N ILE A 80 -8.28 -6.18 -8.20
CA ILE A 80 -7.87 -4.81 -8.46
C ILE A 80 -8.62 -4.33 -9.70
N THR A 81 -9.44 -3.29 -9.54
CA THR A 81 -10.35 -2.81 -10.59
C THR A 81 -9.78 -1.63 -11.35
N SER A 82 -8.89 -0.85 -10.74
CA SER A 82 -8.27 0.29 -11.39
C SER A 82 -6.87 0.58 -10.84
N VAL A 83 -6.04 1.11 -11.73
CA VAL A 83 -4.79 1.77 -11.37
C VAL A 83 -4.69 3.04 -12.19
N VAL A 84 -4.41 4.16 -11.52
CA VAL A 84 -4.30 5.48 -12.12
C VAL A 84 -2.93 6.05 -11.77
N CYS A 85 -2.16 6.38 -12.79
CA CYS A 85 -0.86 7.03 -12.64
C CYS A 85 -1.00 8.50 -12.99
N LYS A 86 -0.46 9.36 -12.13
CA LYS A 86 -0.46 10.81 -12.31
C LYS A 86 0.96 11.32 -12.11
N GLN A 87 1.54 11.86 -13.17
CA GLN A 87 2.82 12.54 -13.10
C GLN A 87 2.65 13.90 -12.42
N GLU A 88 3.48 14.18 -11.43
CA GLU A 88 3.51 15.41 -10.66
C GLU A 88 4.92 16.01 -10.68
N GLY A 89 5.26 16.66 -11.80
CA GLY A 89 6.63 17.11 -12.07
C GLY A 89 7.56 15.91 -12.26
N GLN A 90 8.56 15.78 -11.38
CA GLN A 90 9.49 14.64 -11.36
C GLN A 90 8.98 13.45 -10.53
N ASN A 91 7.86 13.58 -9.85
CA ASN A 91 7.29 12.52 -9.01
C ASN A 91 6.16 11.81 -9.74
N CYS A 92 5.85 10.59 -9.33
CA CYS A 92 4.66 9.89 -9.79
C CYS A 92 3.78 9.46 -8.62
N SER A 93 2.49 9.75 -8.74
CA SER A 93 1.46 9.26 -7.83
C SER A 93 0.68 8.14 -8.52
N ILE A 94 0.60 6.98 -7.87
CA ILE A 94 -0.10 5.80 -8.37
C ILE A 94 -1.21 5.46 -7.39
N THR A 95 -2.45 5.58 -7.82
CA THR A 95 -3.63 5.19 -7.04
C THR A 95 -4.15 3.85 -7.55
N VAL A 96 -4.22 2.87 -6.65
CA VAL A 96 -4.76 1.53 -6.89
C VAL A 96 -6.07 1.39 -6.14
N THR A 97 -7.12 0.94 -6.82
CA THR A 97 -8.42 0.67 -6.20
C THR A 97 -8.92 -0.73 -6.53
N GLY A 98 -9.74 -1.26 -5.64
CA GLY A 98 -10.32 -2.58 -5.82
C GLY A 98 -10.96 -3.09 -4.55
N THR A 99 -10.94 -4.40 -4.39
CA THR A 99 -11.47 -5.11 -3.24
C THR A 99 -10.51 -6.16 -2.72
N GLY A 100 -10.59 -6.46 -1.42
CA GLY A 100 -9.78 -7.49 -0.78
C GLY A 100 -10.38 -8.03 0.50
N THR A 101 -9.63 -8.90 1.16
CA THR A 101 -10.01 -9.52 2.44
C THR A 101 -9.08 -9.05 3.55
N VAL A 102 -9.61 -9.00 4.77
CA VAL A 102 -8.85 -8.71 5.98
C VAL A 102 -8.81 -10.00 6.81
N SER A 103 -7.61 -10.39 7.27
CA SER A 103 -7.41 -11.57 8.10
C SER A 103 -8.30 -11.55 9.35
N GLY A 104 -9.10 -12.59 9.56
CA GLY A 104 -10.00 -12.69 10.71
C GLY A 104 -11.31 -11.90 10.59
N GLN A 105 -11.55 -11.23 9.47
CA GLN A 105 -12.83 -10.57 9.17
C GLN A 105 -13.60 -11.32 8.09
N VAL A 106 -14.93 -11.33 8.21
CA VAL A 106 -15.81 -11.95 7.21
C VAL A 106 -16.21 -10.90 6.19
N GLY A 107 -16.04 -11.23 4.90
CA GLY A 107 -16.48 -10.40 3.79
C GLY A 107 -15.34 -9.86 2.94
N THR A 108 -15.71 -8.95 2.05
CA THR A 108 -14.80 -8.29 1.10
C THR A 108 -14.94 -6.79 1.29
N PHE A 109 -13.81 -6.10 1.33
CA PHE A 109 -13.73 -4.68 1.62
C PHE A 109 -13.19 -3.93 0.40
N ALA A 110 -13.83 -2.82 0.05
CA ALA A 110 -13.28 -1.90 -0.94
C ALA A 110 -12.04 -1.21 -0.36
N PHE A 111 -11.01 -1.03 -1.18
CA PHE A 111 -9.80 -0.33 -0.77
C PHE A 111 -9.37 0.69 -1.81
N GLU A 112 -8.63 1.68 -1.33
CA GLU A 112 -7.89 2.66 -2.12
C GLU A 112 -6.51 2.84 -1.50
N ALA A 113 -5.47 2.66 -2.30
CA ALA A 113 -4.08 2.84 -1.90
C ALA A 113 -3.40 3.81 -2.87
N THR A 114 -2.79 4.87 -2.35
CA THR A 114 -2.02 5.82 -3.14
C THR A 114 -0.55 5.76 -2.76
N PHE A 115 0.27 5.42 -3.74
CA PHE A 115 1.72 5.31 -3.66
C PHE A 115 2.34 6.52 -4.33
N ARG A 116 3.45 7.01 -3.78
CA ARG A 116 4.20 8.09 -4.40
C ARG A 116 5.67 7.73 -4.47
N ASP A 117 6.14 7.62 -5.71
CA ASP A 117 7.55 7.55 -6.04
C ASP A 117 8.08 8.99 -6.08
N VAL A 118 8.99 9.32 -5.17
CA VAL A 118 9.49 10.69 -4.95
C VAL A 118 11.01 10.65 -4.88
N VAL A 119 11.64 11.59 -5.58
CA VAL A 119 13.08 11.81 -5.48
C VAL A 119 13.46 12.13 -4.03
N GLY A 120 14.11 11.17 -3.36
CA GLY A 120 14.66 11.30 -2.02
C GLY A 120 14.02 10.39 -0.98
N ARG A 121 12.68 10.28 -0.94
CA ARG A 121 12.00 9.35 -0.02
C ARG A 121 10.61 8.98 -0.49
N ASP A 122 10.44 7.70 -0.81
CA ASP A 122 9.16 7.13 -1.19
C ASP A 122 8.16 7.20 -0.03
N ASN A 123 6.89 7.36 -0.37
CA ASN A 123 5.85 7.32 0.64
C ASN A 123 4.55 6.67 0.14
N VAL A 124 3.87 6.01 1.07
CA VAL A 124 2.49 5.62 0.88
C VAL A 124 1.64 6.79 1.35
N GLN A 125 1.09 7.55 0.41
CA GLN A 125 0.32 8.76 0.68
C GLN A 125 -0.96 8.45 1.48
N SER A 126 -1.63 7.36 1.12
CA SER A 126 -2.83 6.88 1.81
C SER A 126 -3.02 5.39 1.57
N PHE A 127 -3.61 4.72 2.56
CA PHE A 127 -4.15 3.38 2.40
C PHE A 127 -5.43 3.29 3.22
N VAL A 128 -6.56 3.14 2.52
CA VAL A 128 -7.88 3.09 3.12
C VAL A 128 -8.55 1.78 2.75
N ILE A 129 -9.02 1.06 3.76
CA ILE A 129 -9.90 -0.10 3.64
C ILE A 129 -11.25 0.35 4.16
N THR A 130 -12.21 0.56 3.26
CA THR A 130 -13.51 1.17 3.56
C THR A 130 -14.24 0.37 4.64
N GLY A 131 -14.62 1.06 5.72
CA GLY A 131 -15.33 0.46 6.85
C GLY A 131 -14.45 -0.40 7.78
N PHE A 132 -13.13 -0.34 7.65
CA PHE A 132 -12.21 -1.12 8.49
C PHE A 132 -10.99 -0.32 8.97
N PHE A 133 -10.20 0.21 8.05
CA PHE A 133 -8.88 0.78 8.36
C PHE A 133 -8.60 2.02 7.54
N ASN A 134 -7.95 3.00 8.17
CA ASN A 134 -7.51 4.22 7.51
C ASN A 134 -6.11 4.59 8.01
N GLN A 135 -5.14 4.51 7.11
CA GLN A 135 -3.84 5.13 7.31
C GLN A 135 -3.97 6.64 7.17
N THR A 136 -4.06 7.33 8.30
CA THR A 136 -4.16 8.79 8.32
C THR A 136 -2.78 9.42 8.08
N GLY A 137 -2.57 9.88 6.84
CA GLY A 137 -1.38 10.63 6.45
C GLY A 137 -0.33 9.80 5.72
N ALA A 138 0.66 10.51 5.17
CA ALA A 138 1.75 9.90 4.44
C ALA A 138 2.60 9.04 5.39
N ALA A 139 2.77 7.77 5.04
CA ALA A 139 3.66 6.83 5.71
C ALA A 139 4.96 6.74 4.90
N PRO A 140 6.06 7.36 5.37
CA PRO A 140 7.33 7.31 4.66
C PRO A 140 7.90 5.89 4.70
N ILE A 141 8.43 5.43 3.58
CA ILE A 141 9.19 4.18 3.50
C ILE A 141 10.59 4.50 2.99
N ASP A 142 11.44 3.48 2.86
CA ASP A 142 12.80 3.66 2.38
C ASP A 142 12.79 3.99 0.88
N GLN A 143 13.79 4.72 0.42
CA GLN A 143 13.88 5.11 -0.98
C GLN A 143 14.15 3.88 -1.86
N GLY A 144 13.49 3.81 -3.03
CA GLY A 144 13.59 2.68 -3.94
C GLY A 144 12.66 1.52 -3.54
N SER A 145 11.85 1.70 -2.50
CA SER A 145 10.82 0.74 -2.13
C SER A 145 9.55 0.89 -2.97
N ILE A 146 9.34 2.02 -3.65
CA ILE A 146 8.26 2.22 -4.61
C ILE A 146 8.89 2.47 -5.99
N GLU A 147 8.56 1.62 -6.96
CA GLU A 147 8.92 1.84 -8.36
C GLU A 147 7.65 2.12 -9.17
N ALA A 148 7.55 3.34 -9.72
CA ALA A 148 6.46 3.72 -10.61
C ALA A 148 6.64 3.10 -12.00
N ARG A 149 5.89 2.03 -12.31
CA ARG A 149 5.95 1.37 -13.62
C ARG A 149 5.11 2.14 -14.64
N GLY A 150 5.76 2.82 -15.59
CA GLY A 150 5.10 3.55 -16.68
C GLY A 150 4.92 5.06 -16.47
N CYS A 151 5.41 5.58 -15.35
CA CYS A 151 5.51 7.03 -15.09
C CYS A 151 6.91 7.60 -15.33
N GLN A 152 7.89 6.73 -15.59
CA GLN A 152 9.26 7.13 -15.90
C GLN A 152 9.30 7.63 -17.35
N GLU A 153 9.83 8.84 -17.56
CA GLU A 153 10.11 9.34 -18.90
C GLU A 153 11.07 8.37 -19.62
N LEU A 154 10.76 8.05 -20.88
CA LEU A 154 11.59 7.23 -21.77
C LEU A 154 12.95 7.88 -22.05
#